data_AF-A0A645C646-F1
#
_entry.id   AF-A0A645C646-F1
#
_cell.length_a   1.000
_cell.length_b   1.000
_cell.length_c   1.000
_cell.angle_alpha   90.00
_cell.angle_beta   90.00
_cell.angle_gamma   90.00
#
_symmetry.space_group_name_H-M   'P 1'
#
loop_
_entity.id
_entity.type
_entity.pdbx_description
1 polymer ?
#
loop_
_entity_poly.entity_id
_entity_poly.type
_entity_poly.pdbx_seq_one_letter_code
_entity_poly.pdbx_strand_id
1 'polypeptide(L)' 'MDADKIVVLQDGKVDGVGTHAELMETNEIYREVYSSQQKGVA' A
#
# COMPACT_ATOMS: atom_id res chain seq x y z
N MET A 1 -8.20 0.97 8.38
CA MET A 1 -6.77 1.34 8.54
C MET A 1 -6.08 0.39 9.51
N ASP A 2 -6.68 -0.77 9.79
CA ASP A 2 -6.50 -1.47 11.07
C ASP A 2 -5.61 -2.70 10.93
N ALA A 3 -4.69 -2.66 9.97
CA ALA A 3 -3.69 -3.69 9.79
C ALA A 3 -2.45 -3.32 10.61
N ASP A 4 -1.99 -4.24 11.46
CA ASP A 4 -0.75 -4.05 12.23
C ASP A 4 0.48 -3.95 11.32
N LYS A 5 0.45 -4.67 10.20
CA LYS A 5 1.44 -4.60 9.12
C LYS A 5 0.79 -4.87 7.77
N ILE A 6 1.40 -4.29 6.74
CA ILE A 6 1.02 -4.42 5.34
C ILE A 6 2.28 -4.82 4.58
N VAL A 7 2.13 -5.76 3.65
CA VAL A 7 3.20 -6.20 2.75
C VAL A 7 2.81 -5.84 1.32
N VAL A 8 3.62 -5.01 0.68
CA VAL A 8 3.48 -4.62 -0.72
C VAL A 8 4.28 -5.60 -1.56
N LEU A 9 3.62 -6.24 -2.52
CA LEU A 9 4.23 -7.18 -3.44
C LEU A 9 4.23 -6.61 -4.86
N GLN A 10 5.37 -6.69 -5.53
CA GLN A 10 5.54 -6.36 -6.94
C GLN A 10 6.29 -7.51 -7.64
N ASP A 11 5.72 -8.06 -8.70
CA ASP A 11 6.32 -9.13 -9.50
C ASP A 11 6.83 -10.33 -8.68
N GLY A 12 6.04 -10.73 -7.67
CA GLY A 12 6.36 -11.85 -6.78
C GLY A 12 7.47 -11.55 -5.76
N LYS A 13 7.91 -10.29 -5.64
CA LYS A 13 8.88 -9.83 -4.65
C LYS A 13 8.25 -8.87 -3.66
N VAL A 14 8.80 -8.84 -2.45
CA VAL A 14 8.43 -7.85 -1.44
C VAL A 14 9.08 -6.52 -1.80
N ASP A 15 8.26 -5.52 -2.04
CA ASP A 15 8.68 -4.15 -2.33
C ASP A 15 8.70 -3.30 -1.05
N GLY A 16 7.75 -3.51 -0.13
CA GLY A 16 7.67 -2.77 1.12
C GLY A 16 6.91 -3.50 2.22
N VAL A 17 7.29 -3.27 3.47
CA VAL A 17 6.57 -3.78 4.65
C VAL A 17 6.49 -2.68 5.70
N GLY A 18 5.29 -2.39 6.19
CA GLY A 18 5.08 -1.36 7.21
C GLY A 18 3.63 -1.18 7.58
N THR A 19 3.36 -0.20 8.43
CA THR A 19 2.00 0.29 8.70
C THR A 19 1.47 1.09 7.52
N HIS A 20 0.16 1.39 7.52
CA HIS A 20 -0.44 2.24 6.49
C HIS A 20 0.26 3.61 6.41
N ALA A 21 0.52 4.26 7.55
CA ALA A 21 1.13 5.59 7.60
C ALA A 21 2.55 5.57 7.01
N GLU A 22 3.38 4.61 7.44
CA GLU A 22 4.74 4.45 6.91
C GLU A 22 4.72 4.23 5.40
N LEU A 23 3.90 3.30 4.90
CA LEU A 23 3.86 3.01 3.46
C LEU A 23 3.26 4.17 2.64
N MET A 24 2.32 4.94 3.19
CA MET A 24 1.83 6.16 2.53
C MET A 24 2.93 7.21 2.39
N GLU A 25 3.86 7.30 3.33
CA GLU A 25 4.98 8.25 3.26
C GLU A 25 6.10 7.72 2.37
N THR A 26 6.43 6.43 2.46
CA THR A 26 7.69 5.90 1.90
C THR A 26 7.53 4.99 0.68
N ASN A 27 6.32 4.50 0.36
CA ASN A 27 6.12 3.51 -0.69
C ASN A 27 5.13 4.01 -1.76
N GLU A 28 5.67 4.30 -2.95
CA GLU A 28 4.90 4.85 -4.08
C GLU A 28 3.85 3.86 -4.61
N ILE A 29 4.21 2.58 -4.73
CA ILE A 29 3.32 1.53 -5.24
C ILE A 29 2.09 1.39 -4.33
N TYR A 30 2.30 1.40 -3.02
CA TYR A 30 1.21 1.37 -2.05
C TYR A 30 0.28 2.58 -2.19
N ARG A 31 0.83 3.79 -2.38
CA ARG A 31 0.04 5.00 -2.64
C ARG A 31 -0.80 4.89 -3.90
N GLU A 32 -0.23 4.43 -5.00
CA GLU A 32 -0.94 4.29 -6.28
C GLU A 32 -2.08 3.29 -6.19
N VAL A 33 -1.80 2.10 -5.64
CA VAL A 33 -2.81 1.05 -5.46
C VAL A 33 -3.94 1.54 -4.56
N TYR A 34 -3.61 2.15 -3.42
CA TYR A 34 -4.62 2.68 -2.50
C TYR A 34 -5.49 3.77 -3.14
N SER A 35 -4.87 4.69 -3.90
CA SER A 35 -5.58 5.73 -4.65
C SER A 35 -6.52 5.12 -5.70
N SER A 36 -6.09 4.06 -6.39
CA SER A 36 -6.90 3.37 -7.40
C SER A 36 -8.13 2.69 -6.81
N GLN A 37 -8.00 2.10 -5.61
CA GLN A 37 -9.09 1.42 -4.92
C GLN A 37 -10.16 2.39 -4.42
N GLN A 38 -9.77 3.59 -3.97
CA GLN A 38 -10.74 4.61 -3.57
C GLN A 38 -11.52 5.18 -4.77
N LYS A 39 -10.89 5.27 -5.94
CA LYS A 39 -11.56 5.75 -7.17
C LYS A 39 -12.58 4.77 -7.74
N GLY A 40 -12.50 3.48 -7.37
CA GLY A 40 -13.46 2.45 -7.79
C GLY A 40 -14.75 2.41 -6.98
N VAL A 41 -14.90 3.25 -5.95
CA VAL A 41 -16.12 3.35 -5.15
C VAL A 41 -16.96 4.53 -5.70
N ALA A 42 -17.73 4.26 -6.75
CA ALA A 42 -18.78 5.13 -7.28
C ALA A 42 -20.08 4.32 -7.45
#